data_AF-A0A416EFJ7-F1
#
_entry.id   AF-A0A416EFJ7-F1
#
_cell.length_a   1.000
_cell.length_b   1.000
_cell.length_c   1.000
_cell.angle_alpha   90.00
_cell.angle_beta   90.00
_cell.angle_gamma   90.00
#
_symmetry.space_group_name_H-M   'P 1'
#
loop_
_entity.id
_entity.type
_entity.pdbx_description
1 polymer ?
#
loop_
_entity_poly.entity_id
_entity_poly.type
_entity_poly.pdbx_seq_one_letter_code
_entity_poly.pdbx_strand_id
1 'polypeptide(L)'
;MKYNLEMNKMDYQKEKENRKKRLEAYAEEIQKSTLKKSAEVIEQLVEERHRQGMTQQDLSDLTGILPPNLARLESGTRVPTLVVLEKYASAWDAYASTVGQTP
;
A
#
# COMPACT_ATOMS: atom_id res chain seq x y z
N MET A 1 48.33 28.33 15.66
CA MET A 1 47.10 28.29 14.84
C MET A 1 45.96 27.84 15.76
N LYS A 2 45.09 28.75 16.23
CA LYS A 2 43.96 28.38 17.11
C LYS A 2 42.95 27.62 16.25
N TYR A 3 42.84 26.30 16.44
CA TYR A 3 41.80 25.52 15.78
C TYR A 3 40.45 26.14 16.11
N ASN A 4 39.70 26.54 15.08
CA ASN A 4 38.39 27.16 15.23
C ASN A 4 37.32 26.09 15.50
N LEU A 5 37.46 25.45 16.66
CA LEU A 5 36.65 24.34 17.11
C LEU A 5 35.16 24.71 17.19
N GLU A 6 34.86 25.97 17.54
CA GLU A 6 33.49 26.47 17.65
C GLU A 6 32.82 26.63 16.29
N MET A 7 33.52 27.15 15.26
CA MET A 7 32.96 27.16 13.90
C MET A 7 32.69 25.75 13.39
N ASN A 8 33.61 24.80 13.63
CA ASN A 8 33.43 23.41 13.21
C ASN A 8 32.21 22.75 13.89
N LYS A 9 32.01 22.99 15.20
CA LYS A 9 30.80 22.53 15.92
C LYS A 9 29.53 23.12 15.33
N MET A 10 29.51 24.41 15.02
CA MET A 10 28.34 25.09 14.44
C MET A 10 28.00 24.56 13.05
N ASP A 11 29.01 24.36 12.20
CA ASP A 11 28.84 23.77 10.87
C ASP A 11 28.32 22.33 10.96
N TYR A 12 28.83 21.54 11.92
CA TYR A 12 28.33 20.19 12.18
C TYR A 12 26.86 20.18 12.60
N GLN A 13 26.45 21.05 13.54
CA GLN A 13 25.05 21.10 13.96
C GLN A 13 24.14 21.54 12.81
N LYS A 14 24.56 22.54 12.02
CA LYS A 14 23.82 23.01 10.86
C LYS A 14 23.64 21.89 9.82
N GLU A 15 24.69 21.13 9.51
CA GLU A 15 24.59 20.02 8.56
C GLU A 15 23.75 18.86 9.12
N LYS A 16 23.85 18.58 10.42
CA LYS A 16 23.00 17.57 11.08
C LYS A 16 21.51 17.91 10.94
N GLU A 17 21.13 19.17 11.18
CA GLU A 17 19.75 19.63 11.02
C GLU A 17 19.30 19.62 9.55
N ASN A 18 20.16 20.04 8.62
CA ASN A 18 19.85 19.96 7.19
C ASN A 18 19.65 18.53 6.73
N ARG A 19 20.51 17.60 7.17
CA ARG A 19 20.37 16.18 6.88
C ARG A 19 19.07 15.62 7.42
N LYS A 20 18.69 15.99 8.65
CA LYS A 20 17.41 15.58 9.25
C LYS A 20 16.23 16.04 8.38
N LYS A 21 16.19 17.31 7.99
CA LYS A 21 15.13 17.85 7.10
C LYS A 21 15.07 17.12 5.76
N ARG A 22 16.22 16.81 5.15
CA ARG A 22 16.27 16.02 3.90
C ARG A 22 15.71 14.62 4.09
N LEU A 23 16.08 13.94 5.17
CA LEU A 23 15.59 12.59 5.48
C LEU A 23 14.08 12.57 5.74
N GLU A 24 13.55 13.58 6.45
CA GLU A 24 12.11 13.74 6.67
C GLU A 24 11.37 13.95 5.35
N ALA A 25 11.84 14.86 4.49
CA ALA A 25 11.26 15.08 3.17
C ALA A 25 11.29 13.82 2.28
N TYR A 26 12.39 13.04 2.31
CA TYR A 26 12.45 11.77 1.59
C TYR A 26 11.47 10.73 2.13
N ALA A 27 11.33 10.63 3.45
CA ALA A 27 10.39 9.70 4.05
C ALA A 27 8.94 10.04 3.67
N GLU A 28 8.57 11.32 3.70
CA GLU A 28 7.25 11.81 3.28
C GLU A 28 6.95 11.49 1.82
N GLU A 29 7.88 11.80 0.90
CA GLU A 29 7.69 11.53 -0.53
C GLU A 29 7.62 10.03 -0.84
N ILE A 30 8.43 9.20 -0.17
CA ILE A 30 8.35 7.73 -0.30
C ILE A 30 6.99 7.23 0.19
N GLN A 31 6.53 7.68 1.36
CA GLN A 31 5.23 7.27 1.89
C GLN A 31 4.09 7.67 0.96
N LYS A 32 4.09 8.91 0.48
CA LYS A 32 3.09 9.43 -0.47
C LYS A 32 3.08 8.65 -1.78
N SER A 33 4.25 8.41 -2.37
CA SER A 33 4.38 7.62 -3.60
C SER A 33 3.90 6.18 -3.40
N THR A 34 4.25 5.57 -2.28
CA THR A 34 3.86 4.19 -1.96
C THR A 34 2.36 4.07 -1.74
N LEU A 35 1.74 5.00 -1.00
CA LEU A 35 0.29 5.04 -0.81
C LEU A 35 -0.45 5.21 -2.14
N LYS A 36 0.03 6.13 -3.00
CA LYS A 36 -0.57 6.34 -4.32
C LYS A 36 -0.54 5.06 -5.16
N LYS A 37 0.63 4.43 -5.31
CA LYS A 37 0.77 3.17 -6.08
C LYS A 37 -0.07 2.04 -5.49
N SER A 38 -0.13 1.96 -4.16
CA SER A 38 -0.96 0.99 -3.47
C SER A 38 -2.45 1.19 -3.78
N ALA A 39 -2.92 2.44 -3.78
CA ALA A 39 -4.31 2.75 -4.10
C ALA A 39 -4.65 2.37 -5.55
N GLU A 40 -3.75 2.66 -6.50
CA GLU A 40 -3.90 2.28 -7.91
C GLU A 40 -4.03 0.75 -8.11
N VAL A 41 -3.24 -0.04 -7.38
CA VAL A 41 -3.35 -1.52 -7.42
C VAL A 41 -4.68 -1.98 -6.83
N ILE A 42 -5.09 -1.40 -5.69
CA ILE A 42 -6.37 -1.75 -5.04
C ILE A 42 -7.54 -1.39 -5.94
N GLU A 43 -7.51 -0.24 -6.61
CA GLU A 43 -8.53 0.18 -7.57
C GLU A 43 -8.69 -0.86 -8.69
N GLN A 44 -7.59 -1.32 -9.28
CA GLN A 44 -7.62 -2.39 -10.28
C GLN A 44 -8.22 -3.70 -9.73
N LEU A 45 -7.90 -4.04 -8.48
CA LEU A 45 -8.48 -5.22 -7.82
C LEU A 45 -10.00 -5.08 -7.63
N VAL A 46 -10.49 -3.90 -7.28
CA VAL A 46 -11.91 -3.58 -7.09
C VAL A 46 -12.65 -3.57 -8.44
N GLU A 47 -12.07 -2.95 -9.46
CA GLU A 47 -12.62 -2.93 -10.81
C GLU A 47 -12.80 -4.35 -11.35
N GLU A 48 -11.80 -5.20 -11.17
CA GLU A 48 -11.87 -6.59 -11.61
C GLU A 48 -12.92 -7.39 -10.83
N ARG A 49 -13.05 -7.17 -9.51
CA ARG A 49 -14.14 -7.76 -8.71
C ARG A 49 -15.51 -7.35 -9.26
N HIS A 50 -15.69 -6.07 -9.57
CA HIS A 50 -16.93 -5.56 -10.17
C HIS A 50 -17.17 -6.11 -11.58
N ARG A 51 -16.12 -6.25 -12.40
CA ARG A 51 -16.20 -6.84 -13.75
C ARG A 51 -16.71 -8.28 -13.71
N GLN A 52 -16.33 -9.03 -12.68
CA GLN A 52 -16.81 -10.39 -12.41
C GLN A 52 -18.17 -10.42 -11.68
N GLY A 53 -18.78 -9.27 -11.38
CA GLY A 53 -20.08 -9.19 -10.72
C GLY A 53 -20.09 -9.66 -9.26
N MET A 54 -18.92 -9.77 -8.62
CA MET A 54 -18.79 -10.28 -7.25
C MET A 54 -19.05 -9.19 -6.21
N THR A 55 -19.80 -9.52 -5.17
CA THR A 55 -19.91 -8.70 -3.95
C THR A 55 -18.69 -8.90 -3.05
N GLN A 56 -18.51 -8.02 -2.05
CA GLN A 56 -17.52 -8.24 -1.00
C GLN A 56 -17.80 -9.51 -0.16
N GLN A 57 -19.06 -9.94 -0.07
CA GLN A 57 -19.41 -11.18 0.61
C GLN A 57 -18.96 -12.40 -0.20
N ASP A 58 -19.23 -12.40 -1.52
CA ASP A 58 -18.77 -13.48 -2.40
C ASP A 58 -17.25 -13.60 -2.36
N LEU A 59 -16.55 -12.47 -2.38
CA LEU A 59 -15.10 -12.45 -2.24
C LEU A 59 -14.62 -12.95 -0.87
N SER A 60 -15.34 -12.60 0.20
CA SER A 60 -15.07 -13.12 1.55
C SER A 60 -15.19 -14.65 1.58
N ASP A 61 -16.24 -15.19 0.96
CA ASP A 61 -16.51 -16.63 0.95
C ASP A 61 -15.43 -17.41 0.17
N LEU A 62 -14.85 -16.80 -0.88
CA LEU A 62 -13.75 -17.38 -1.66
C LEU A 62 -12.39 -17.29 -0.96
N THR A 63 -12.11 -16.19 -0.27
CA THR A 63 -10.75 -15.85 0.23
C THR A 63 -10.57 -16.07 1.72
N GLY A 64 -11.67 -16.22 2.47
CA GLY A 64 -11.70 -16.22 3.92
C GLY A 64 -11.38 -14.86 4.57
N ILE A 65 -11.28 -13.78 3.78
CA ILE A 65 -11.07 -12.43 4.32
C ILE A 65 -12.43 -11.86 4.73
N LEU A 66 -12.59 -11.50 6.00
CA LEU A 66 -13.85 -10.94 6.50
C LEU A 66 -14.29 -9.68 5.73
N PRO A 67 -15.60 -9.49 5.45
CA PRO A 67 -16.09 -8.35 4.68
C PRO A 67 -15.65 -6.97 5.21
N PRO A 68 -15.62 -6.70 6.54
CA PRO A 68 -15.11 -5.42 7.05
C PRO A 68 -13.63 -5.18 6.72
N ASN A 69 -12.83 -6.24 6.60
CA ASN A 69 -11.44 -6.15 6.23
C ASN A 69 -11.28 -5.90 4.73
N LEU A 70 -12.13 -6.50 3.90
CA LEU A 70 -12.22 -6.22 2.46
C LEU A 70 -12.64 -4.77 2.22
N ALA A 71 -13.71 -4.27 2.86
CA ALA A 71 -14.12 -2.88 2.74
C ALA A 71 -13.01 -1.90 3.13
N ARG A 72 -12.26 -2.21 4.20
CA ARG A 72 -11.10 -1.39 4.60
C ARG A 72 -9.96 -1.47 3.59
N LEU A 73 -9.68 -2.64 3.04
CA LEU A 73 -8.68 -2.81 1.99
C LEU A 73 -9.06 -1.99 0.75
N GLU A 74 -10.28 -2.20 0.25
CA GLU A 74 -10.82 -1.54 -0.95
C GLU A 74 -10.94 -0.01 -0.80
N SER A 75 -10.92 0.52 0.42
CA SER A 75 -10.84 1.97 0.65
C SER A 75 -9.53 2.61 0.17
N GLY A 76 -8.47 1.82 -0.06
CA GLY A 76 -7.17 2.33 -0.52
C GLY A 76 -6.40 3.19 0.49
N THR A 77 -6.90 3.31 1.74
CA THR A 77 -6.35 4.24 2.74
C THR A 77 -5.02 3.80 3.36
N ARG A 78 -4.60 2.55 3.13
CA ARG A 78 -3.39 1.95 3.70
C ARG A 78 -2.72 1.03 2.70
N VAL A 79 -1.39 0.91 2.82
CA VAL A 79 -0.61 -0.06 2.07
C VAL A 79 -0.86 -1.46 2.63
N PRO A 80 -1.45 -2.39 1.87
CA PRO A 80 -1.66 -3.76 2.30
C PRO A 80 -0.35 -4.56 2.21
N THR A 81 -0.28 -5.68 2.92
CA THR A 81 0.81 -6.62 2.74
C THR A 81 0.61 -7.42 1.46
N LEU A 82 1.70 -7.95 0.90
CA LEU A 82 1.65 -8.81 -0.29
C LEU A 82 0.73 -10.02 -0.09
N VAL A 83 0.73 -10.62 1.11
CA VAL A 83 -0.14 -11.77 1.43
C VAL A 83 -1.63 -11.43 1.31
N VAL A 84 -2.03 -10.20 1.67
CA VAL A 84 -3.43 -9.77 1.54
C VAL A 84 -3.79 -9.58 0.07
N LEU A 85 -2.88 -9.00 -0.73
CA LEU A 85 -3.08 -8.85 -2.18
C LEU A 85 -3.18 -10.20 -2.89
N GLU A 86 -2.32 -11.14 -2.54
CA GLU A 86 -2.32 -12.51 -3.08
C GLU A 86 -3.64 -13.23 -2.79
N LYS A 87 -4.11 -13.21 -1.54
CA LYS A 87 -5.40 -13.79 -1.17
C LYS A 87 -6.55 -13.14 -1.92
N TYR A 88 -6.54 -11.82 -2.06
CA TYR A 88 -7.57 -11.11 -2.82
C TYR A 88 -7.60 -11.57 -4.28
N ALA A 89 -6.43 -11.62 -4.94
CA ALA A 89 -6.31 -12.02 -6.34
C ALA A 89 -6.66 -13.50 -6.59
N SER A 90 -6.41 -14.39 -5.62
CA SER A 90 -6.75 -15.83 -5.75
C SER A 90 -8.24 -16.09 -5.97
N ALA A 91 -9.11 -15.13 -5.63
CA ALA A 91 -10.53 -15.21 -5.90
C ALA A 91 -10.84 -15.26 -7.40
N TRP A 92 -10.00 -14.68 -8.26
CA TRP A 92 -10.23 -14.66 -9.69
C TRP A 92 -10.08 -16.05 -10.33
N ASP A 93 -9.08 -16.82 -9.90
CA ASP A 93 -8.88 -18.19 -10.37
C ASP A 93 -10.01 -19.11 -9.86
N ALA A 94 -10.41 -18.91 -8.60
CA ALA A 94 -11.50 -19.65 -7.99
C ALA A 94 -12.85 -19.34 -8.66
N TYR A 95 -13.13 -18.06 -8.94
CA TYR A 95 -14.36 -17.62 -9.59
C TYR A 95 -14.44 -18.08 -11.05
N ALA A 96 -13.36 -17.94 -11.84
CA ALA A 96 -13.31 -18.45 -13.21
C ALA A 96 -13.62 -19.96 -13.29
N SER A 97 -13.22 -20.72 -12.27
CA SER A 97 -13.49 -22.15 -12.16
C SER A 97 -14.95 -22.50 -11.80
N THR A 98 -15.70 -21.57 -11.19
CA THR A 98 -17.10 -21.80 -10.77
C THR A 98 -18.14 -21.32 -11.79
N VAL A 99 -17.89 -20.22 -12.50
CA VAL A 99 -18.79 -19.73 -13.58
C VAL A 99 -18.57 -20.40 -14.94
N GLY A 100 -17.46 -21.11 -15.15
CA GLY A 100 -17.19 -21.87 -16.38
C GLY A 100 -17.98 -23.19 -16.55
N GLN A 101 -18.89 -23.54 -15.62
CA GLN A 101 -19.63 -24.81 -15.61
C GLN A 101 -21.16 -24.67 -15.64
N THR A 102 -21.71 -23.50 -15.92
CA THR A 102 -23.17 -23.39 -16.16
C THR A 102 -23.51 -23.74 -17.62
N PRO A 103 -24.44 -24.68 -17.87
CA PRO A 103 -24.84 -25.13 -19.21
C PRO A 103 -25.54 -24.06 -20.06
#